data_AF-A0A3B4B910-F1
#
_entry.id   AF-A0A3B4B910-F1
#
_cell.length_a   1.000
_cell.length_b   1.000
_cell.length_c   1.000
_cell.angle_alpha   90.00
_cell.angle_beta   90.00
_cell.angle_gamma   90.00
#
_symmetry.space_group_name_H-M   'P 1'
#
loop_
_entity.id
_entity.type
_entity.pdbx_description
1 polymer ?
#
loop_
_entity_poly.entity_id
_entity_poly.type
_entity_poly.pdbx_seq_one_letter_code
_entity_poly.pdbx_strand_id
1 'polypeptide(L)'
;MNFPRLNAVMFPCVVAGCWTQWFDRDDPSGTGDWETLASLHISYPEQICAAPLQIQAQTTTGLPAIATGNTFASYDTTVGLICKNAEQKKGTRCHDFQVRFLCPPDFCCFTEWFDRDDPSGSGDWETLFALRAEYPGHVCNSPLQIQVQTTDGYSVAIYDNQTFFLFFRADVTTGFVCQNSAQPVGHCHDFKVRFVCPKDFCQQKGKCSNRAGL
;
A
#
# COMPACT_ATOMS: atom_id res chain seq x y z
N MET A 1 -25.15 -24.75 38.45
CA MET A 1 -25.38 -24.79 37.00
C MET A 1 -24.07 -24.41 36.33
N ASN A 2 -23.45 -25.34 35.61
CA ASN A 2 -22.18 -25.13 34.91
C ASN A 2 -22.46 -24.39 33.61
N PHE A 3 -21.94 -23.18 33.46
CA PHE A 3 -21.85 -22.52 32.16
C PHE A 3 -20.65 -23.11 31.40
N PRO A 4 -20.78 -23.54 30.15
CA PRO A 4 -19.64 -24.02 29.37
C PRO A 4 -18.70 -22.84 29.13
N ARG A 5 -17.39 -23.07 29.33
CA ARG A 5 -16.34 -22.13 28.91
C ARG A 5 -16.44 -21.98 27.39
N LEU A 6 -16.77 -20.77 26.93
CA LEU A 6 -16.60 -20.40 25.54
C LEU A 6 -15.12 -20.56 25.18
N ASN A 7 -14.80 -21.46 24.26
CA ASN A 7 -13.50 -21.49 23.61
C ASN A 7 -13.28 -20.11 22.98
N ALA A 8 -12.22 -19.43 23.42
CA ALA A 8 -11.76 -18.22 22.75
C ALA A 8 -11.33 -18.60 21.33
N VAL A 9 -12.20 -18.35 20.36
CA VAL A 9 -11.80 -18.39 18.95
C VAL A 9 -10.86 -17.20 18.77
N MET A 10 -9.58 -17.52 18.60
CA MET A 10 -8.51 -16.56 18.30
C MET A 10 -8.88 -15.89 16.99
N PHE A 11 -9.41 -14.67 17.03
CA PHE A 11 -9.61 -13.88 15.82
C PHE A 11 -8.21 -13.47 15.33
N PRO A 12 -7.73 -13.95 14.16
CA PRO A 12 -6.53 -13.38 13.57
C PRO A 12 -6.75 -11.87 13.38
N CYS A 13 -5.68 -11.09 13.31
CA CYS A 13 -5.73 -9.67 12.98
C CYS A 13 -6.35 -9.50 11.59
N VAL A 14 -7.68 -9.54 11.48
CA VAL A 14 -8.42 -9.48 10.23
C VAL A 14 -8.53 -8.03 9.82
N VAL A 15 -7.63 -7.63 8.93
CA VAL A 15 -7.88 -6.49 8.03
C VAL A 15 -9.12 -6.80 7.20
N ALA A 16 -9.99 -5.83 6.93
CA ALA A 16 -11.16 -6.01 6.05
C ALA A 16 -10.78 -6.36 4.59
N GLY A 17 -9.48 -6.34 4.30
CA GLY A 17 -8.80 -6.49 3.03
C GLY A 17 -7.62 -5.52 3.03
N CYS A 18 -6.66 -5.69 2.12
CA CYS A 18 -5.60 -4.69 1.92
C CYS A 18 -5.48 -4.31 0.46
N TRP A 19 -5.32 -3.01 0.21
CA TRP A 19 -4.93 -2.55 -1.11
C TRP A 19 -3.46 -2.87 -1.30
N THR A 20 -3.13 -3.40 -2.47
CA THR A 20 -1.74 -3.47 -2.94
C THR A 20 -1.20 -2.08 -3.21
N GLN A 21 0.12 -2.00 -3.42
CA GLN A 21 0.71 -0.85 -4.10
C GLN A 21 0.15 -0.68 -5.52
N TRP A 22 0.46 0.45 -6.14
CA TRP A 22 0.20 0.66 -7.55
C TRP A 22 1.23 -0.10 -8.40
N PHE A 23 0.75 -0.74 -9.46
CA PHE A 23 1.55 -1.45 -10.44
C PHE A 23 1.36 -0.82 -11.81
N ASP A 24 2.47 -0.64 -12.49
CA ASP A 24 2.60 -0.06 -13.83
C ASP A 24 3.65 -0.89 -14.55
N ARG A 25 3.20 -1.70 -15.50
CA ARG A 25 4.00 -2.72 -16.19
C ARG A 25 4.09 -2.48 -17.68
N ASP A 26 3.18 -1.70 -18.27
CA ASP A 26 3.12 -1.45 -19.71
C ASP A 26 2.85 0.02 -20.04
N ASP A 27 3.76 0.66 -20.78
CA ASP A 27 3.55 2.02 -21.27
C ASP A 27 2.53 2.04 -22.44
N PRO A 28 1.80 3.16 -22.70
CA PRO A 28 0.79 3.30 -23.77
C PRO A 28 1.30 3.25 -25.22
N SER A 29 2.53 2.77 -25.40
CA SER A 29 3.21 2.57 -26.67
C SER A 29 2.54 1.46 -27.51
N GLY A 30 2.93 1.33 -28.78
CA GLY A 30 2.41 0.26 -29.66
C GLY A 30 0.88 0.18 -29.69
N THR A 31 0.34 -0.93 -29.18
CA THR A 31 -1.08 -1.31 -29.24
C THR A 31 -1.96 -0.69 -28.16
N GLY A 32 -1.40 -0.14 -27.08
CA GLY A 32 -2.19 0.35 -25.95
C GLY A 32 -1.39 0.30 -24.67
N ASP A 33 -2.12 0.29 -23.57
CA ASP A 33 -1.61 0.08 -22.22
C ASP A 33 -2.35 -1.12 -21.59
N TRP A 34 -1.57 -2.07 -21.06
CA TRP A 34 -2.00 -3.43 -20.71
C TRP A 34 -1.59 -3.85 -19.29
N GLU A 35 -2.24 -3.26 -18.30
CA GLU A 35 -2.17 -3.66 -16.89
C GLU A 35 -3.00 -4.91 -16.57
N THR A 36 -2.68 -6.02 -17.25
CA THR A 36 -3.40 -7.30 -17.11
C THR A 36 -2.98 -8.05 -15.84
N LEU A 37 -3.95 -8.60 -15.11
CA LEU A 37 -3.68 -9.32 -13.84
C LEU A 37 -2.70 -10.48 -14.03
N ALA A 38 -2.85 -11.25 -15.11
CA ALA A 38 -1.96 -12.37 -15.41
C ALA A 38 -0.50 -11.92 -15.63
N SER A 39 -0.27 -10.81 -16.35
CA SER A 39 1.09 -10.29 -16.57
C SER A 39 1.65 -9.70 -15.28
N LEU A 40 0.81 -9.05 -14.48
CA LEU A 40 1.20 -8.49 -13.19
C LEU A 40 1.59 -9.58 -12.17
N HIS A 41 0.88 -10.71 -12.12
CA HIS A 41 1.29 -11.85 -11.28
C HIS A 41 2.67 -12.40 -11.66
N ILE A 42 3.06 -12.32 -12.94
CA ILE A 42 4.38 -12.76 -13.41
C ILE A 42 5.46 -11.72 -13.05
N SER A 43 5.20 -10.43 -13.27
CA SER A 43 6.16 -9.35 -12.98
C SER A 43 6.34 -9.07 -11.48
N TYR A 44 5.29 -9.29 -10.69
CA TYR A 44 5.23 -9.00 -9.25
C TYR A 44 4.76 -10.23 -8.46
N PRO A 45 5.56 -11.32 -8.43
CA PRO A 45 5.18 -12.56 -7.78
C PRO A 45 4.86 -12.33 -6.30
N GLU A 46 3.78 -12.94 -5.81
CA GLU A 46 3.30 -12.90 -4.42
C GLU A 46 2.87 -11.51 -3.90
N GLN A 47 2.90 -10.47 -4.72
CA GLN A 47 2.49 -9.11 -4.32
C GLN A 47 1.00 -8.84 -4.57
N ILE A 48 0.34 -9.69 -5.36
CA ILE A 48 -1.09 -9.59 -5.67
C ILE A 48 -1.71 -10.96 -5.38
N CYS A 49 -2.82 -10.96 -4.65
CA CYS A 49 -3.60 -12.17 -4.39
C CYS A 49 -4.10 -12.81 -5.69
N ALA A 50 -4.35 -14.13 -5.64
CA ALA A 50 -4.84 -14.88 -6.80
C ALA A 50 -6.20 -14.39 -7.31
N ALA A 51 -7.08 -13.93 -6.41
CA ALA A 51 -8.42 -13.44 -6.73
C ALA A 51 -8.70 -12.11 -6.02
N PRO A 52 -8.43 -10.96 -6.67
CA PRO A 52 -8.77 -9.65 -6.14
C PRO A 52 -10.27 -9.43 -5.95
N LEU A 53 -10.63 -8.70 -4.89
CA LEU A 53 -12.01 -8.31 -4.60
C LEU A 53 -12.43 -7.03 -5.34
N GLN A 54 -11.48 -6.11 -5.53
CA GLN A 54 -11.69 -4.85 -6.25
C GLN A 54 -10.43 -4.47 -7.02
N ILE A 55 -10.61 -3.63 -8.04
CA ILE A 55 -9.54 -3.00 -8.81
C ILE A 55 -9.76 -1.49 -8.79
N GLN A 56 -8.66 -0.74 -8.71
CA GLN A 56 -8.62 0.68 -9.01
C GLN A 56 -7.57 0.94 -10.08
N ALA A 57 -7.84 1.92 -10.92
CA ALA A 57 -6.92 2.41 -11.93
C ALA A 57 -6.87 3.94 -11.96
N GLN A 58 -5.68 4.46 -12.18
CA GLN A 58 -5.41 5.89 -12.36
C GLN A 58 -4.25 6.06 -13.33
N THR A 59 -4.05 7.26 -13.85
CA THR A 59 -2.84 7.55 -14.62
C THR A 59 -1.60 7.50 -13.71
N THR A 60 -0.40 7.40 -14.28
CA THR A 60 0.86 7.56 -13.53
C THR A 60 0.98 8.91 -12.81
N THR A 61 0.21 9.91 -13.25
CA THR A 61 0.06 11.23 -12.61
C THR A 61 -1.07 11.33 -11.58
N GLY A 62 -1.81 10.25 -11.32
CA GLY A 62 -2.84 10.18 -10.27
C GLY A 62 -4.26 10.59 -10.70
N LEU A 63 -4.52 10.82 -11.98
CA LEU A 63 -5.87 11.11 -12.47
C LEU A 63 -6.69 9.80 -12.52
N PRO A 64 -7.86 9.69 -11.87
CA PRO A 64 -8.66 8.46 -11.91
C PRO A 64 -8.99 8.04 -13.35
N ALA A 65 -8.89 6.75 -13.65
CA ALA A 65 -9.02 6.25 -15.02
C ALA A 65 -10.35 6.64 -15.69
N ILE A 66 -11.45 6.61 -14.92
CA ILE A 66 -12.79 7.02 -15.38
C ILE A 66 -12.88 8.49 -15.78
N ALA A 67 -11.98 9.35 -15.30
CA ALA A 67 -11.97 10.79 -15.59
C ALA A 67 -11.15 11.13 -16.85
N THR A 68 -10.39 10.18 -17.41
CA THR A 68 -9.55 10.40 -18.59
C THR A 68 -10.34 10.50 -19.89
N GLY A 69 -11.51 9.88 -19.94
CA GLY A 69 -12.29 9.71 -21.17
C GLY A 69 -11.74 8.67 -22.14
N ASN A 70 -10.72 7.88 -21.76
CA ASN A 70 -10.35 6.67 -22.50
C ASN A 70 -11.45 5.60 -22.40
N THR A 71 -11.59 4.83 -23.48
CA THR A 71 -12.44 3.63 -23.50
C THR A 71 -11.59 2.42 -23.10
N PHE A 72 -12.08 1.62 -22.16
CA PHE A 72 -11.37 0.43 -21.68
C PHE A 72 -12.00 -0.84 -22.26
N ALA A 73 -11.18 -1.70 -22.86
CA ALA A 73 -11.58 -3.03 -23.31
C ALA A 73 -11.83 -3.96 -22.11
N SER A 74 -11.11 -3.72 -21.02
CA SER A 74 -11.27 -4.38 -19.73
C SER A 74 -10.97 -3.40 -18.60
N TYR A 75 -11.75 -3.50 -17.53
CA TYR A 75 -11.50 -2.83 -16.26
C TYR A 75 -12.22 -3.61 -15.16
N ASP A 76 -11.66 -4.78 -14.80
CA ASP A 76 -12.22 -5.66 -13.78
C ASP A 76 -11.13 -6.45 -13.04
N THR A 77 -11.53 -7.19 -12.01
CA THR A 77 -10.62 -7.93 -11.13
C THR A 77 -10.11 -9.25 -11.70
N THR A 78 -10.66 -9.72 -12.83
CA THR A 78 -10.30 -11.01 -13.43
C THR A 78 -9.25 -10.82 -14.52
N VAL A 79 -9.42 -9.81 -15.37
CA VAL A 79 -8.53 -9.51 -16.50
C VAL A 79 -7.54 -8.40 -16.16
N GLY A 80 -7.93 -7.43 -15.33
CA GLY A 80 -7.17 -6.20 -15.09
C GLY A 80 -7.66 -5.04 -15.95
N LEU A 81 -6.77 -4.08 -16.24
CA LEU A 81 -7.06 -2.96 -17.11
C LEU A 81 -6.44 -3.17 -18.49
N ILE A 82 -7.24 -2.93 -19.54
CA ILE A 82 -6.78 -2.94 -20.92
C ILE A 82 -7.32 -1.70 -21.61
N CYS A 83 -6.43 -0.79 -21.99
CA CYS A 83 -6.72 0.30 -22.91
C CYS A 83 -6.06 0.00 -24.26
N LYS A 84 -6.85 -0.02 -25.34
CA LYS A 84 -6.30 -0.21 -26.69
C LYS A 84 -6.33 1.09 -27.47
N ASN A 85 -5.21 1.44 -28.11
CA ASN A 85 -5.10 2.65 -28.92
C ASN A 85 -6.10 2.67 -30.10
N ALA A 86 -6.38 1.50 -30.69
CA ALA A 86 -7.32 1.36 -31.80
C ALA A 86 -8.80 1.56 -31.41
N GLU A 87 -9.14 1.47 -30.12
CA GLU A 87 -10.51 1.61 -29.60
C GLU A 87 -10.78 3.03 -29.06
N GLN A 88 -9.77 3.90 -29.08
CA GLN A 88 -9.91 5.29 -28.66
C GLN A 88 -10.56 6.15 -29.74
N LYS A 89 -11.15 7.27 -29.32
CA LYS A 89 -11.67 8.29 -30.25
C LYS A 89 -10.57 8.74 -31.22
N LYS A 90 -10.97 9.08 -32.43
CA LYS A 90 -10.03 9.50 -33.49
C LYS A 90 -9.14 10.65 -33.00
N GLY A 91 -7.82 10.46 -33.09
CA GLY A 91 -6.82 11.44 -32.66
C GLY A 91 -6.44 11.34 -31.17
N THR A 92 -7.01 10.38 -30.43
CA THR A 92 -6.67 10.10 -29.03
C THR A 92 -5.96 8.75 -28.91
N ARG A 93 -5.12 8.61 -27.88
CA ARG A 93 -4.44 7.37 -27.50
C ARG A 93 -4.74 7.04 -26.05
N CYS A 94 -4.35 5.86 -25.62
CA CYS A 94 -4.36 5.51 -24.20
C CYS A 94 -3.47 6.46 -23.42
N HIS A 95 -3.96 6.90 -22.26
CA HIS A 95 -3.10 7.41 -21.22
C HIS A 95 -2.27 6.27 -20.62
N ASP A 96 -1.26 6.67 -19.85
CA ASP A 96 -0.36 5.80 -19.12
C ASP A 96 -0.96 5.51 -17.73
N PHE A 97 -1.37 4.27 -17.50
CA PHE A 97 -2.15 3.83 -16.35
C PHE A 97 -1.35 2.92 -15.42
N GLN A 98 -1.72 3.00 -14.15
CA GLN A 98 -1.30 2.08 -13.11
C GLN A 98 -2.54 1.54 -12.39
N VAL A 99 -2.47 0.29 -11.93
CA VAL A 99 -3.57 -0.40 -11.24
C VAL A 99 -3.18 -0.81 -9.82
N ARG A 100 -4.17 -0.92 -8.94
CA ARG A 100 -4.01 -1.60 -7.66
C ARG A 100 -5.24 -2.44 -7.35
N PHE A 101 -5.05 -3.44 -6.50
CA PHE A 101 -6.04 -4.46 -6.21
C PHE A 101 -6.35 -4.51 -4.72
N LEU A 102 -7.63 -4.69 -4.38
CA LEU A 102 -8.02 -5.02 -3.01
C LEU A 102 -7.96 -6.53 -2.85
N CYS A 103 -7.09 -6.99 -1.98
CA CYS A 103 -6.97 -8.41 -1.66
C CYS A 103 -7.78 -8.78 -0.42
N PRO A 104 -8.26 -10.04 -0.33
CA PRO A 104 -9.04 -10.49 0.82
C PRO A 104 -8.25 -10.42 2.13
N PRO A 105 -8.94 -10.36 3.28
CA PRO A 105 -8.33 -10.34 4.61
C PRO A 105 -7.22 -11.36 4.85
N ASP A 106 -7.39 -12.56 4.32
CA ASP A 106 -6.47 -13.68 4.51
C ASP A 106 -5.26 -13.62 3.57
N PHE A 107 -5.13 -12.61 2.72
CA PHE A 107 -3.89 -12.36 1.97
C PHE A 107 -2.91 -11.49 2.76
N CYS A 108 -3.39 -10.75 3.77
CA CYS A 108 -2.68 -9.60 4.31
C CYS A 108 -2.44 -9.74 5.82
N CYS A 109 -1.33 -9.19 6.30
CA CYS A 109 -1.06 -9.05 7.73
C CYS A 109 -0.26 -7.79 8.01
N PHE A 110 -0.43 -7.23 9.21
CA PHE A 110 0.43 -6.14 9.66
C PHE A 110 1.73 -6.66 10.27
N THR A 111 2.81 -5.94 10.04
CA THR A 111 3.99 -5.97 10.90
C THR A 111 3.67 -5.35 12.27
N GLU A 112 4.60 -5.46 13.20
CA GLU A 112 4.62 -4.56 14.37
C GLU A 112 4.85 -3.10 13.94
N TRP A 113 4.62 -2.18 14.88
CA TRP A 113 4.99 -0.77 14.69
C TRP A 113 6.49 -0.60 14.90
N PHE A 114 7.11 0.17 14.02
CA PHE A 114 8.50 0.58 14.09
C PHE A 114 8.56 2.09 14.32
N ASP A 115 9.43 2.46 15.25
CA ASP A 115 9.70 3.81 15.71
C ASP A 115 11.20 3.81 16.03
N ARG A 116 11.98 4.19 15.04
CA ARG A 116 13.43 4.00 14.96
C ARG A 116 14.16 5.33 15.04
N ASP A 117 13.51 6.44 14.71
CA ASP A 117 14.12 7.75 14.65
C ASP A 117 13.22 8.84 15.26
N ASP A 118 13.68 9.48 16.33
CA ASP A 118 12.99 10.62 16.93
C ASP A 118 13.07 11.87 16.02
N PRO A 119 12.17 12.87 16.14
CA PRO A 119 12.12 14.09 15.29
C PRO A 119 13.29 15.09 15.46
N SER A 120 14.39 14.64 16.03
CA SER A 120 15.60 15.41 16.29
C SER A 120 16.44 15.65 15.03
N GLY A 121 17.39 16.59 15.09
CA GLY A 121 18.29 16.85 13.97
C GLY A 121 17.55 17.24 12.68
N SER A 122 17.64 16.39 11.64
CA SER A 122 17.08 16.65 10.32
C SER A 122 15.60 16.30 10.17
N GLY A 123 14.98 15.64 11.14
CA GLY A 123 13.58 15.23 11.09
C GLY A 123 13.40 13.84 11.69
N ASP A 124 12.37 13.13 11.22
CA ASP A 124 12.04 11.77 11.63
C ASP A 124 12.07 10.86 10.38
N TRP A 125 12.83 9.77 10.46
CA TRP A 125 13.25 8.93 9.34
C TRP A 125 13.00 7.43 9.54
N GLU A 126 11.74 7.03 9.44
CA GLU A 126 11.30 5.64 9.36
C GLU A 126 11.51 4.99 7.97
N THR A 127 12.74 5.06 7.45
CA THR A 127 13.06 4.53 6.12
C THR A 127 13.07 2.99 6.09
N LEU A 128 12.51 2.40 5.03
CA LEU A 128 12.45 0.94 4.89
C LEU A 128 13.83 0.30 4.87
N PHE A 129 14.83 0.99 4.31
CA PHE A 129 16.22 0.54 4.32
C PHE A 129 16.78 0.44 5.75
N ALA A 130 16.64 1.50 6.55
CA ALA A 130 17.13 1.51 7.93
C ALA A 130 16.40 0.47 8.78
N LEU A 131 15.06 0.39 8.65
CA LEU A 131 14.24 -0.58 9.38
C LEU A 131 14.63 -2.03 9.09
N ARG A 132 14.93 -2.38 7.83
CA ARG A 132 15.40 -3.73 7.49
C ARG A 132 16.81 -4.03 8.00
N ALA A 133 17.67 -3.01 8.08
CA ALA A 133 19.01 -3.17 8.62
C ALA A 133 18.98 -3.40 10.15
N GLU A 134 18.12 -2.66 10.85
CA GLU A 134 17.97 -2.74 12.31
C GLU A 134 17.13 -3.94 12.77
N TYR A 135 16.09 -4.29 12.01
CA TYR A 135 15.19 -5.40 12.30
C TYR A 135 15.13 -6.45 11.16
N PRO A 136 16.20 -7.25 10.94
CA PRO A 136 16.27 -8.19 9.82
C PRO A 136 15.10 -9.18 9.74
N GLY A 137 14.37 -9.12 8.62
CA GLY A 137 13.22 -9.96 8.34
C GLY A 137 11.98 -9.67 9.18
N HIS A 138 11.90 -8.51 9.85
CA HIS A 138 10.66 -8.06 10.51
C HIS A 138 9.72 -7.32 9.54
N VAL A 139 10.23 -6.93 8.38
CA VAL A 139 9.45 -6.41 7.24
C VAL A 139 9.68 -7.30 6.02
N CYS A 140 8.61 -7.65 5.30
CA CYS A 140 8.69 -8.42 4.05
C CYS A 140 9.48 -7.67 2.98
N ASN A 141 9.99 -8.40 1.98
CA ASN A 141 10.81 -7.83 0.89
C ASN A 141 10.05 -6.87 -0.03
N SER A 142 8.73 -7.04 -0.15
CA SER A 142 7.85 -6.18 -0.96
C SER A 142 6.61 -5.85 -0.15
N PRO A 143 6.65 -4.81 0.70
CA PRO A 143 5.48 -4.36 1.44
C PRO A 143 4.36 -3.93 0.51
N LEU A 144 3.13 -4.28 0.87
CA LEU A 144 1.93 -3.98 0.08
C LEU A 144 1.39 -2.58 0.37
N GLN A 145 1.50 -2.16 1.63
CA GLN A 145 1.04 -0.85 2.10
C GLN A 145 1.92 -0.41 3.29
N ILE A 146 2.02 0.90 3.49
CA ILE A 146 2.55 1.51 4.71
C ILE A 146 1.43 2.25 5.44
N GLN A 147 1.41 2.14 6.77
CA GLN A 147 0.61 2.98 7.65
C GLN A 147 1.55 3.80 8.52
N VAL A 148 1.22 5.07 8.68
CA VAL A 148 1.98 6.03 9.48
C VAL A 148 1.06 6.61 10.54
N GLN A 149 1.55 6.68 11.76
CA GLN A 149 0.90 7.33 12.90
C GLN A 149 1.93 8.17 13.64
N THR A 150 1.48 9.23 14.33
CA THR A 150 2.31 9.78 15.40
C THR A 150 2.46 8.75 16.51
N THR A 151 3.47 8.87 17.36
CA THR A 151 3.63 7.99 18.53
C THR A 151 2.44 8.09 19.48
N ASP A 152 1.79 9.25 19.54
CA ASP A 152 0.51 9.54 20.21
C ASP A 152 -0.74 8.91 19.55
N GLY A 153 -0.60 8.26 18.39
CA GLY A 153 -1.66 7.47 17.75
C GLY A 153 -2.52 8.21 16.72
N TYR A 154 -2.19 9.45 16.36
CA TYR A 154 -2.91 10.17 15.30
C TYR A 154 -2.54 9.60 13.93
N SER A 155 -3.53 9.10 13.18
CA SER A 155 -3.32 8.60 11.82
C SER A 155 -3.06 9.73 10.84
N VAL A 156 -2.00 9.59 10.05
CA VAL A 156 -1.67 10.54 8.98
C VAL A 156 -2.65 10.45 7.79
N ALA A 157 -3.43 9.35 7.70
CA ALA A 157 -4.35 9.05 6.60
C ALA A 157 -5.68 9.82 6.60
N ILE A 158 -5.84 10.86 7.44
CA ILE A 158 -6.99 11.77 7.35
C ILE A 158 -6.42 13.16 7.15
N TYR A 159 -6.51 13.65 5.92
CA TYR A 159 -6.83 15.03 5.51
C TYR A 159 -6.51 15.15 4.02
N ASP A 160 -7.35 14.50 3.20
CA ASP A 160 -7.68 15.04 1.88
C ASP A 160 -8.20 16.47 2.14
N ASN A 161 -7.38 17.45 1.76
CA ASN A 161 -7.66 18.89 1.71
C ASN A 161 -7.38 19.78 2.95
N GLN A 162 -6.15 19.78 3.52
CA GLN A 162 -5.52 21.02 4.06
C GLN A 162 -4.07 20.84 4.54
N THR A 163 -3.13 21.37 3.74
CA THR A 163 -1.95 22.21 4.07
C THR A 163 -0.97 21.89 5.21
N PHE A 164 -1.24 20.97 6.14
CA PHE A 164 -0.41 20.82 7.36
C PHE A 164 0.65 19.71 7.26
N PHE A 165 0.53 18.81 6.27
CA PHE A 165 1.29 17.55 6.21
C PHE A 165 1.85 17.22 4.82
N LEU A 166 1.92 18.22 3.93
CA LEU A 166 2.27 18.06 2.51
C LEU A 166 3.74 17.68 2.24
N PHE A 167 4.57 17.53 3.28
CA PHE A 167 6.03 17.46 3.14
C PHE A 167 6.68 16.23 3.77
N PHE A 168 5.96 15.11 3.81
CA PHE A 168 6.57 13.81 4.03
C PHE A 168 6.50 12.93 2.78
N ARG A 169 7.38 11.93 2.71
CA ARG A 169 7.26 10.79 1.80
C ARG A 169 6.74 9.61 2.61
N ALA A 170 5.76 8.89 2.08
CA ALA A 170 5.16 7.73 2.75
C ALA A 170 4.78 6.71 1.67
N ASP A 171 5.69 5.80 1.37
CA ASP A 171 5.49 4.78 0.35
C ASP A 171 6.22 3.49 0.71
N VAL A 172 5.86 2.39 0.05
CA VAL A 172 6.37 1.05 0.38
C VAL A 172 7.80 0.78 -0.14
N THR A 173 8.39 1.71 -0.89
CA THR A 173 9.76 1.61 -1.40
C THR A 173 10.73 2.39 -0.54
N THR A 174 10.35 3.60 -0.13
CA THR A 174 11.15 4.51 0.70
C THR A 174 10.95 4.24 2.19
N GLY A 175 9.72 3.92 2.61
CA GLY A 175 9.29 4.00 4.00
C GLY A 175 8.60 5.34 4.28
N PHE A 176 8.85 5.91 5.46
CA PHE A 176 8.38 7.25 5.82
C PHE A 176 9.55 8.19 6.10
N VAL A 177 9.39 9.45 5.69
CA VAL A 177 10.35 10.51 5.93
C VAL A 177 9.61 11.81 6.20
N CYS A 178 9.76 12.36 7.39
CA CYS A 178 9.45 13.75 7.69
C CYS A 178 10.76 14.54 7.83
N GLN A 179 10.93 15.61 7.04
CA GLN A 179 12.11 16.48 7.15
C GLN A 179 11.75 17.78 7.84
N ASN A 180 12.51 18.16 8.87
CA ASN A 180 12.34 19.41 9.60
C ASN A 180 12.43 20.64 8.68
N SER A 181 13.39 20.65 7.74
CA SER A 181 13.58 21.75 6.79
C SER A 181 12.46 21.89 5.75
N ALA A 182 11.63 20.85 5.59
CA ALA A 182 10.51 20.86 4.65
C ALA A 182 9.19 21.28 5.32
N GLN A 183 9.16 21.46 6.65
CA GLN A 183 7.95 21.88 7.35
C GLN A 183 7.76 23.41 7.23
N PRO A 184 6.57 23.88 6.81
CA PRO A 184 6.31 25.31 6.64
C PRO A 184 6.25 26.05 7.98
N VAL A 185 5.83 25.36 9.04
CA VAL A 185 5.78 25.83 10.43
C VAL A 185 6.10 24.64 11.34
N GLY A 186 6.94 24.84 12.34
CA GLY A 186 7.28 23.81 13.33
C GLY A 186 8.39 22.85 12.87
N HIS A 187 8.47 21.72 13.56
CA HIS A 187 9.34 20.59 13.26
C HIS A 187 8.48 19.34 13.13
N CYS A 188 9.08 18.25 12.67
CA CYS A 188 8.41 16.95 12.59
C CYS A 188 7.83 16.55 13.95
N HIS A 189 6.63 15.97 13.91
CA HIS A 189 6.17 15.16 15.03
C HIS A 189 6.98 13.86 15.08
N ASP A 190 6.83 13.15 16.18
CA ASP A 190 7.37 11.82 16.39
C ASP A 190 6.41 10.78 15.79
N PHE A 191 6.89 9.98 14.84
CA PHE A 191 6.12 9.07 14.02
C PHE A 191 6.61 7.63 14.11
N LYS A 192 5.65 6.73 13.96
CA LYS A 192 5.88 5.29 13.83
C LYS A 192 5.20 4.77 12.58
N VAL A 193 5.78 3.72 11.99
CA VAL A 193 5.26 3.06 10.80
C VAL A 193 4.99 1.60 11.02
N ARG A 194 4.03 1.05 10.29
CA ARG A 194 3.91 -0.39 10.10
C ARG A 194 3.57 -0.71 8.66
N PHE A 195 3.94 -1.90 8.24
CA PHE A 195 3.75 -2.35 6.88
C PHE A 195 2.68 -3.43 6.82
N VAL A 196 1.98 -3.48 5.68
CA VAL A 196 1.18 -4.64 5.32
C VAL A 196 2.05 -5.56 4.47
N CYS A 197 2.10 -6.83 4.83
CA CYS A 197 2.83 -7.87 4.12
C CYS A 197 1.89 -8.99 3.65
N PRO A 198 2.29 -9.77 2.62
CA PRO A 198 1.60 -11.00 2.27
C PRO A 198 1.57 -11.98 3.45
N LYS A 199 0.50 -12.76 3.58
CA LYS A 199 0.29 -13.68 4.71
C LYS A 199 1.43 -14.69 4.88
N ASP A 200 2.02 -15.16 3.79
CA ASP A 200 3.11 -16.14 3.84
C ASP A 200 4.31 -15.61 4.65
N PHE A 201 4.55 -14.30 4.60
CA PHE A 201 5.55 -13.65 5.47
C PHE A 201 5.21 -13.77 6.95
N CYS A 202 3.95 -13.53 7.32
CA CYS A 202 3.52 -13.57 8.73
C CYS A 202 3.40 -15.00 9.27
N GLN A 203 3.05 -15.96 8.43
CA GLN A 203 2.96 -17.37 8.81
C GLN A 203 4.33 -18.00 9.05
N GLN A 204 5.36 -17.56 8.35
CA GLN A 204 6.73 -18.04 8.53
C GLN A 204 7.34 -17.75 9.92
N LYS A 205 6.69 -16.90 10.75
CA LYS A 205 7.28 -16.49 12.03
C LYS A 205 6.43 -16.72 13.28
N GLY A 206 5.15 -17.09 13.19
CA GLY A 206 4.28 -17.08 14.39
C GLY A 206 4.28 -15.73 15.13
N LYS A 207 4.59 -14.63 14.42
CA LYS A 207 4.93 -13.29 14.96
C LYS A 207 3.84 -12.24 14.73
N CYS A 208 2.58 -12.61 14.50
CA CYS A 208 1.51 -11.63 14.71
C CYS A 208 1.34 -11.42 16.22
N SER A 209 2.14 -10.53 16.80
CA SER A 209 2.05 -10.12 18.20
C SER A 209 0.82 -9.25 18.40
N ASN A 210 -0.23 -9.82 18.96
CA ASN A 210 -1.27 -9.06 19.63
C ASN A 210 -0.72 -8.57 20.98
N ARG A 211 0.07 -7.49 20.98
CA ARG A 211 0.19 -6.65 22.17
C ARG A 211 -0.48 -5.32 21.89
N ALA A 212 -1.78 -5.27 22.20
CA ALA A 212 -2.34 -4.02 22.72
C ALA A 212 -1.57 -3.72 24.01
N GLY A 213 -0.89 -2.58 24.05
CA GLY A 213 -0.21 -2.10 25.25
C GLY A 213 -1.20 -2.03 26.42
N LEU A 214 -0.71 -2.44 27.58
CA LEU A 214 -1.31 -2.14 28.89
C LEU A 214 -1.28 -0.62 29.13
#